data_AF-A0A8I1PWJ6-F1
#
_entry.id   AF-A0A8I1PWJ6-F1
#
_cell.length_a   1.000
_cell.length_b   1.000
_cell.length_c   1.000
_cell.angle_alpha   90.00
_cell.angle_beta   90.00
_cell.angle_gamma   90.00
#
_symmetry.space_group_name_H-M   'P 1'
#
loop_
_entity.id
_entity.type
_entity.pdbx_description
1 polymer ?
#
loop_
_entity_poly.entity_id
_entity_poly.type
_entity_poly.pdbx_seq_one_letter_code
_entity_poly.pdbx_strand_id
1 'polypeptide(L)'
;MSSGSLAERRARLTPEQRNRLAQRLAGAGGAPRQEPTIPRRKPAGPALLSYAQQRHWFLWQLEPSSTAYHLSGVLRLTGNLDIGAVRSSFEAVVARH
;
A
#
# COMPACT_ATOMS: atom_id res chain seq x y z
N MET A 1 -18.37 -7.74 15.05
CA MET A 1 -17.51 -8.54 15.94
C MET A 1 -16.13 -7.91 15.91
N SER A 2 -15.64 -7.47 17.08
CA SER A 2 -14.63 -6.42 17.25
C SER A 2 -13.25 -6.74 16.66
N SER A 3 -12.81 -5.95 15.69
CA SER A 3 -11.41 -5.82 15.30
C SER A 3 -10.67 -5.01 16.37
N GLY A 4 -10.13 -5.69 17.39
CA GLY A 4 -9.24 -5.05 18.36
C GLY A 4 -8.05 -4.42 17.64
N SER A 5 -7.75 -3.16 17.96
CA SER A 5 -6.76 -2.38 17.21
C SER A 5 -5.39 -3.07 17.26
N LEU A 6 -4.56 -2.89 16.22
CA LEU A 6 -3.19 -3.43 16.22
C LEU A 6 -2.38 -2.96 17.43
N ALA A 7 -2.72 -1.81 18.01
CA ALA A 7 -2.15 -1.30 19.26
C ALA A 7 -2.55 -2.14 20.47
N GLU A 8 -3.81 -2.57 20.58
CA GLU A 8 -4.31 -3.46 21.64
C GLU A 8 -3.67 -4.85 21.54
N ARG A 9 -3.46 -5.36 20.33
CA ARG A 9 -2.79 -6.65 20.12
C ARG A 9 -1.32 -6.59 20.50
N ARG A 10 -0.63 -5.47 20.27
CA ARG A 10 0.76 -5.25 20.74
C ARG A 10 0.84 -5.11 22.26
N ALA A 11 -0.17 -4.50 22.89
CA ALA A 11 -0.22 -4.34 24.35
C ALA A 11 -0.35 -5.67 25.10
N ARG A 12 -0.93 -6.71 24.47
CA ARG A 12 -1.09 -8.06 25.05
C ARG A 12 0.15 -8.95 24.91
N LEU A 13 1.24 -8.47 24.30
CA LEU A 13 2.44 -9.28 24.09
C LEU A 13 3.33 -9.32 25.34
N THR A 14 3.75 -10.53 25.71
CA THR A 14 4.77 -10.73 26.74
C THR A 14 6.10 -10.13 26.31
N PRO A 15 7.02 -9.83 27.25
CA PRO A 15 8.34 -9.31 26.91
C PRO A 15 9.11 -10.20 25.91
N GLU A 16 9.00 -11.52 26.05
CA GLU A 16 9.64 -12.47 25.12
C GLU A 16 9.02 -12.44 23.72
N GLN A 17 7.69 -12.33 23.62
CA GLN A 17 6.99 -12.24 22.33
C GLN A 17 7.33 -10.92 21.62
N ARG A 18 7.49 -9.82 22.37
CA ARG A 18 7.96 -8.54 21.83
C ARG A 18 9.39 -8.65 21.28
N ASN A 19 10.27 -9.32 22.00
CA ASN A 19 11.66 -9.53 21.56
C ASN A 19 11.75 -10.42 20.32
N ARG A 20 10.99 -11.52 20.25
CA ARG A 20 10.93 -12.37 19.03
C ARG A 20 10.36 -11.63 17.83
N LEU A 21 9.35 -10.77 18.03
CA LEU A 21 8.81 -9.94 16.96
C LEU A 21 9.85 -8.91 16.48
N ALA A 22 10.54 -8.25 17.41
CA ALA A 22 11.59 -7.29 17.08
C ALA A 22 12.75 -7.94 16.31
N GLN A 23 13.19 -9.14 16.72
CA GLN A 23 14.22 -9.90 16.00
C GLN A 23 13.77 -10.33 14.59
N ARG A 24 12.49 -10.70 14.42
CA ARG A 24 11.95 -11.03 13.08
C ARG A 24 11.84 -9.81 12.17
N LEU A 25 11.47 -8.65 12.71
CA LEU A 25 11.44 -7.39 11.96
C LEU A 25 12.85 -6.91 11.60
N ALA A 26 13.82 -7.09 12.51
CA ALA A 26 15.22 -6.76 12.28
C ALA A 26 15.93 -7.73 11.32
N GLY A 27 15.55 -9.02 11.32
CA GLY A 27 16.09 -10.03 10.40
C GLY A 27 15.49 -10.00 9.00
N ALA A 28 14.33 -9.35 8.82
CA ALA A 28 13.64 -9.23 7.52
C ALA A 28 13.94 -7.92 6.77
N GLY A 29 14.72 -7.01 7.36
CA GLY A 29 15.04 -5.72 6.75
C GLY A 29 16.38 -5.20 7.25
N GLY A 30 17.34 -5.04 6.33
CA GLY A 30 18.52 -4.22 6.59
C GLY A 30 18.11 -2.86 7.15
N ALA A 31 19.02 -2.22 7.90
CA ALA A 31 18.83 -0.90 8.52
C ALA A 31 17.98 0.01 7.64
N PRO A 32 16.96 0.71 8.18
CA PRO A 32 16.00 1.45 7.38
C PRO A 32 16.75 2.40 6.47
N ARG A 33 16.83 2.03 5.20
CA ARG A 33 17.39 2.88 4.16
C ARG A 33 16.45 4.07 4.16
N GLN A 34 16.95 5.25 4.52
CA GLN A 34 16.20 6.48 4.32
C GLN A 34 16.10 6.67 2.82
N GLU A 35 15.13 5.99 2.20
CA GLU A 35 14.81 6.21 0.81
C GLU A 35 14.31 7.65 0.70
N PRO A 36 14.78 8.40 -0.30
CA PRO A 36 14.28 9.74 -0.54
C PRO A 36 12.76 9.67 -0.70
N THR A 37 12.04 10.21 0.28
CA THR A 37 10.59 10.26 0.25
C THR A 37 10.16 11.36 -0.72
N ILE A 38 9.18 11.06 -1.57
CA ILE A 38 8.55 12.08 -2.41
C ILE A 38 7.64 12.90 -1.48
N PRO A 39 7.93 14.19 -1.22
CA PRO A 39 7.12 14.98 -0.30
C PRO A 39 5.72 15.17 -0.87
N ARG A 40 4.70 15.18 0.00
CA ARG A 40 3.33 15.51 -0.41
C ARG A 40 3.30 16.90 -1.03
N ARG A 41 2.71 17.01 -2.21
CA ARG A 41 2.49 18.29 -2.88
C ARG A 41 1.49 19.12 -2.08
N LYS A 42 1.80 20.40 -1.83
CA LYS A 42 0.81 21.35 -1.30
C LYS A 42 -0.29 21.57 -2.34
N PRO A 43 -1.57 21.76 -1.96
CA PRO A 43 -2.63 22.05 -2.91
C PRO A 43 -2.36 23.42 -3.55
N ALA A 44 -1.90 23.43 -4.81
CA ALA A 44 -1.45 24.65 -5.50
C ALA A 44 -1.85 24.64 -7.00
N GLY A 45 -3.10 24.25 -7.29
CA GLY A 45 -3.61 24.14 -8.66
C GLY A 45 -3.32 22.79 -9.33
N PRO A 46 -3.56 22.65 -10.65
CA PRO A 46 -3.39 21.39 -11.37
C PRO A 46 -1.97 20.82 -11.25
N ALA A 47 -1.82 19.49 -11.23
CA ALA A 47 -0.51 18.85 -11.32
C ALA A 47 -0.19 18.62 -12.80
N LEU A 48 0.91 19.21 -13.28
CA LEU A 48 1.41 18.88 -14.60
C LEU A 48 1.83 17.41 -14.62
N LEU A 49 1.40 16.69 -15.65
CA LEU A 49 1.82 15.33 -15.90
C LEU A 49 3.32 15.29 -16.18
N SER A 50 4.00 14.27 -15.64
CA SER A 50 5.35 13.94 -16.09
C SER A 50 5.35 13.52 -17.56
N TYR A 51 6.51 13.58 -18.24
CA TYR A 51 6.62 13.12 -19.63
C TYR A 51 6.16 11.67 -19.82
N ALA A 52 6.40 10.79 -18.85
CA ALA A 52 5.93 9.41 -18.88
C ALA A 52 4.39 9.32 -18.81
N GLN A 53 3.77 10.14 -17.96
CA GLN A 53 2.30 10.21 -17.85
C GLN A 53 1.66 10.81 -19.10
N GLN A 54 2.25 11.85 -19.69
CA GLN A 54 1.78 12.45 -20.95
C GLN A 54 1.82 11.44 -22.09
N ARG A 55 2.94 10.72 -22.24
CA ARG A 55 3.08 9.66 -23.25
C ARG A 55 2.03 8.58 -23.06
N HIS A 56 1.81 8.13 -21.83
CA HIS A 56 0.81 7.11 -21.53
C HIS A 56 -0.60 7.57 -21.89
N TRP A 57 -0.96 8.81 -21.51
CA TRP A 57 -2.24 9.41 -21.86
C TRP A 57 -2.42 9.51 -23.39
N PHE A 58 -1.38 9.95 -24.11
CA PHE A 58 -1.41 10.03 -25.57
C PHE A 58 -1.62 8.66 -26.22
N LEU A 59 -0.93 7.62 -25.75
CA LEU A 59 -1.10 6.26 -26.26
C LEU A 59 -2.51 5.73 -26.02
N TRP A 60 -3.11 6.04 -24.87
CA TRP A 60 -4.50 5.69 -24.59
C TRP A 60 -5.48 6.39 -25.55
N GLN A 61 -5.24 7.65 -25.91
CA GLN A 61 -6.09 8.37 -26.89
C GLN A 61 -6.06 7.74 -28.29
N LEU A 62 -4.92 7.15 -28.70
CA LEU A 62 -4.79 6.50 -30.00
C LEU A 62 -5.57 5.18 -30.07
N GLU A 63 -5.63 4.42 -28.97
CA GLU A 63 -6.35 3.14 -28.91
C GLU A 63 -7.05 2.98 -27.54
N PRO A 64 -8.22 3.61 -27.32
CA PRO A 64 -8.86 3.65 -26.01
C PRO A 64 -9.35 2.29 -25.49
N SER A 65 -9.54 1.32 -26.39
CA SER A 65 -9.90 -0.06 -26.08
C SER A 65 -8.70 -0.95 -25.73
N SER A 66 -7.48 -0.44 -25.88
CA SER A 66 -6.26 -1.22 -25.65
C SER A 66 -6.10 -1.56 -24.17
N THR A 67 -5.74 -2.81 -23.88
CA THR A 67 -5.41 -3.26 -22.52
C THR A 67 -3.90 -3.33 -22.27
N ALA A 68 -3.07 -2.88 -23.23
CA ALA A 68 -1.62 -3.03 -23.21
C ALA A 68 -0.94 -2.44 -21.96
N TYR A 69 -1.63 -1.50 -21.30
CA TYR A 69 -1.14 -0.77 -20.14
C TYR A 69 -1.90 -1.08 -18.83
N HIS A 70 -2.80 -2.06 -18.84
CA HIS A 70 -3.45 -2.53 -17.62
C HIS A 70 -2.46 -3.35 -16.77
N LEU A 71 -2.20 -2.89 -15.55
CA LEU A 71 -1.46 -3.67 -14.56
C LEU A 71 -2.43 -4.60 -13.83
N SER A 72 -2.40 -5.87 -14.21
CA SER A 72 -3.25 -6.90 -13.62
C SER A 72 -2.43 -7.80 -12.68
N GLY A 73 -3.00 -8.14 -11.53
CA GLY A 73 -2.38 -9.05 -10.56
C GLY A 73 -3.46 -9.84 -9.83
N VAL A 74 -3.13 -11.06 -9.41
CA VAL A 74 -4.04 -11.93 -8.66
C VAL A 74 -3.34 -12.40 -7.40
N LEU A 75 -4.06 -12.31 -6.27
CA LEU A 75 -3.61 -12.83 -4.98
C LEU A 75 -4.60 -13.88 -4.49
N ARG A 76 -4.12 -15.08 -4.19
CA ARG A 76 -4.92 -16.14 -3.56
C ARG A 76 -4.80 -16.04 -2.05
N LEU A 77 -5.93 -15.81 -1.38
CA LEU A 77 -6.04 -15.83 0.08
C LEU A 77 -6.72 -17.14 0.50
N THR A 78 -6.19 -17.78 1.54
CA THR A 78 -6.73 -19.04 2.08
C THR A 78 -7.17 -18.87 3.53
N GLY A 79 -8.26 -19.53 3.90
CA GLY A 79 -8.87 -19.42 5.23
C GLY A 79 -10.11 -18.52 5.25
N ASN A 80 -10.55 -18.15 6.46
CA ASN A 80 -11.74 -17.32 6.64
C ASN A 80 -11.44 -15.87 6.24
N LEU A 81 -12.02 -15.44 5.11
CA LEU A 81 -11.84 -14.10 4.56
C LEU A 81 -12.90 -13.15 5.12
N ASP A 82 -12.46 -12.09 5.79
CA ASP A 82 -13.33 -10.96 6.14
C ASP A 82 -13.36 -9.95 4.97
N ILE A 83 -14.45 -9.97 4.21
CA ILE A 83 -14.64 -9.09 3.05
C ILE A 83 -14.70 -7.60 3.45
N GLY A 84 -15.26 -7.29 4.62
CA GLY A 84 -15.35 -5.92 5.11
C GLY A 84 -13.95 -5.36 5.40
N ALA A 85 -13.12 -6.13 6.08
CA ALA A 85 -11.74 -5.75 6.38
C ALA A 85 -10.89 -5.58 5.10
N VAL A 86 -11.07 -6.44 4.09
CA VAL A 86 -10.38 -6.30 2.80
C VAL A 86 -10.80 -5.01 2.09
N ARG A 87 -12.10 -4.70 2.05
CA ARG A 87 -12.58 -3.45 1.43
C ARG A 87 -11.97 -2.23 2.12
N SER A 88 -12.05 -2.17 3.43
CA SER A 88 -11.52 -1.05 4.22
C SER A 88 -10.00 -0.89 4.09
N SER A 89 -9.25 -1.98 3.88
CA SER A 89 -7.81 -1.88 3.65
C SER A 89 -7.49 -1.23 2.30
N PHE A 90 -8.23 -1.56 1.23
CA PHE A 90 -8.08 -0.90 -0.07
C PHE A 90 -8.51 0.56 -0.01
N GLU A 91 -9.63 0.89 0.66
CA GLU A 91 -10.06 2.27 0.88
C GLU A 91 -9.00 3.10 1.60
N ALA A 92 -8.34 2.52 2.60
CA ALA A 92 -7.24 3.19 3.31
C ALA A 92 -6.01 3.43 2.42
N VAL A 93 -5.69 2.49 1.51
CA VAL A 93 -4.61 2.69 0.52
C VAL A 93 -4.96 3.83 -0.44
N VAL A 94 -6.19 3.85 -0.95
CA VAL A 94 -6.67 4.93 -1.84
C VAL A 94 -6.63 6.28 -1.13
N ALA A 95 -7.10 6.38 0.13
CA ALA A 95 -7.08 7.63 0.88
C ALA A 95 -5.66 8.15 1.18
N ARG A 96 -4.67 7.25 1.24
CA ARG A 96 -3.27 7.61 1.50
C ARG A 96 -2.60 8.27 0.30
N HIS A 97 -2.93 7.82 -0.91
CA HIS A 97 -2.28 8.17 -2.17
C HIS A 97 -3.02 9.26 -2.94
#